data_AF-A0A927WM58-F1
#
_entry.id   AF-A0A927WM58-F1
#
_cell.length_a   1.000
_cell.length_b   1.000
_cell.length_c   1.000
_cell.angle_alpha   90.00
_cell.angle_beta   90.00
_cell.angle_gamma   90.00
#
_symmetry.space_group_name_H-M   'P 1'
#
loop_
_entity.id
_entity.type
_entity.pdbx_description
1 polymer ?
#
loop_
_entity_poly.entity_id
_entity_poly.type
_entity_poly.pdbx_seq_one_letter_code
_entity_poly.pdbx_strand_id
1 'polypeptide(L)' 'MMLTFNVKTKSRLCAFCKYWYDPANVAISPQNVVGGFWRYDDQAWNVCTKNGLKKRSGMNCMQYECKV' A
#
# COMPACT_ATOMS: atom_id res chain seq x y z
N MET A 1 -8.50 -1.75 9.35
CA MET A 1 -9.44 -0.61 9.31
C MET A 1 -9.11 0.21 8.08
N MET A 2 -10.11 0.68 7.35
CA MET A 2 -9.89 1.52 6.18
C MET A 2 -9.44 2.92 6.61
N LEU A 3 -8.24 3.32 6.20
CA LEU A 3 -7.65 4.62 6.47
C LEU A 3 -7.40 5.38 5.17
N THR A 4 -7.57 6.70 5.20
CA THR A 4 -7.22 7.58 4.08
C THR A 4 -5.76 8.00 4.15
N PHE A 5 -5.08 7.98 3.01
CA PHE A 5 -3.66 8.28 2.89
C PHE A 5 -3.35 9.02 1.60
N ASN A 6 -2.39 9.95 1.65
CA ASN A 6 -1.93 10.66 0.46
C ASN A 6 -0.63 10.03 -0.08
N VAL A 7 -0.72 9.38 -1.26
CA VAL A 7 0.39 8.67 -1.89
C VAL A 7 1.41 9.60 -2.57
N LYS A 8 1.16 10.91 -2.63
CA LYS A 8 2.11 11.89 -3.19
C LYS A 8 3.05 12.47 -2.14
N THR A 9 2.68 12.48 -0.86
CA THR A 9 3.44 13.20 0.18
C THR A 9 4.47 12.35 0.90
N LYS A 10 4.15 11.12 1.34
CA LYS A 10 5.10 10.24 2.08
C LYS A 10 4.81 8.75 1.89
N SER A 11 4.85 8.28 0.65
CA SER A 11 4.17 7.05 0.22
C SER A 11 4.74 5.69 0.59
N ARG A 12 5.63 5.57 1.57
CA ARG A 12 6.36 4.29 1.79
C ARG A 12 5.54 3.14 2.38
N LEU A 13 4.20 3.19 2.36
CA LEU A 13 3.37 2.12 2.89
C LEU A 13 3.37 0.90 1.98
N CYS A 14 3.45 -0.29 2.57
CA CYS A 14 3.41 -1.56 1.85
C CYS A 14 2.15 -1.70 0.98
N ALA A 15 1.00 -1.20 1.42
CA ALA A 15 -0.26 -1.24 0.66
C ALA A 15 -0.13 -0.70 -0.78
N PHE A 16 0.71 0.32 -0.97
CA PHE A 16 0.95 1.01 -2.24
C PHE A 16 2.27 0.59 -2.90
N CYS A 17 2.97 -0.40 -2.35
CA CYS A 17 4.23 -0.89 -2.88
C CYS A 17 3.99 -1.97 -3.94
N LYS A 18 4.68 -1.90 -5.08
CA LYS A 18 4.60 -2.92 -6.16
C LYS A 18 5.03 -4.31 -5.72
N TYR A 19 5.84 -4.41 -4.66
CA TYR A 19 6.34 -5.67 -4.12
C TYR A 19 5.41 -6.31 -3.10
N TRP A 20 4.37 -5.61 -2.64
CA TRP A 20 3.39 -6.18 -1.73
C TRP A 20 2.32 -6.90 -2.55
N TYR A 21 2.25 -8.22 -2.40
CA TYR A 21 1.57 -9.13 -3.33
C TYR A 21 0.03 -9.12 -3.25
N ASP A 22 -0.57 -7.98 -3.54
CA ASP A 22 -2.03 -7.83 -3.64
C ASP A 22 -2.43 -7.61 -5.11
N PRO A 23 -2.49 -8.68 -5.93
CA PRO A 23 -2.73 -8.58 -7.37
C PRO A 23 -4.13 -8.04 -7.71
N ALA A 24 -5.11 -8.30 -6.84
CA ALA A 24 -6.47 -7.80 -7.01
C ALA A 24 -6.67 -6.41 -6.39
N ASN A 25 -5.64 -5.85 -5.75
CA ASN A 25 -5.70 -4.56 -5.05
C ASN A 25 -6.86 -4.46 -4.04
N VAL A 26 -7.24 -5.58 -3.41
CA VAL A 26 -8.40 -5.62 -2.49
C VAL A 26 -8.18 -4.79 -1.23
N ALA A 27 -6.92 -4.51 -0.89
CA ALA A 27 -6.57 -3.74 0.29
C ALA A 27 -6.54 -2.23 0.06
N ILE A 28 -6.77 -1.75 -1.17
CA ILE A 28 -6.76 -0.31 -1.50
C ILE A 28 -7.97 0.09 -2.34
N SER A 29 -8.40 1.34 -2.23
CA SER A 29 -9.48 1.88 -3.07
C SER A 29 -9.28 3.37 -3.36
N PRO A 30 -9.59 3.87 -4.57
CA PRO A 30 -9.45 5.28 -4.89
C PRO A 30 -10.41 6.14 -4.07
N GLN A 31 -9.97 7.34 -3.67
CA GLN A 31 -10.84 8.35 -3.04
C GLN A 31 -10.80 9.69 -3.79
N ASN A 32 -9.60 10.23 -4.04
CA ASN A 32 -9.37 11.36 -4.95
C ASN A 32 -8.01 11.17 -5.62
N VAL A 33 -8.01 10.48 -6.76
CA VAL A 33 -6.79 10.08 -7.47
C VAL A 33 -5.99 11.31 -7.93
N VAL A 34 -6.68 12.35 -8.42
CA VAL A 34 -6.02 13.61 -8.85
C VAL A 34 -5.28 14.26 -7.69
N GLY A 35 -5.90 14.31 -6.52
CA GLY A 35 -5.29 14.79 -5.27
C GLY A 35 -4.29 13.82 -4.61
N GLY A 36 -4.15 12.60 -5.12
CA GLY A 36 -3.28 11.56 -4.55
C GLY A 36 -3.86 10.86 -3.32
N PHE A 37 -5.16 10.98 -3.04
CA PHE A 37 -5.79 10.34 -1.88
C PHE A 37 -6.35 8.97 -2.22
N TRP A 38 -5.93 7.99 -1.44
CA TRP A 38 -6.37 6.60 -1.50
C TRP A 38 -6.82 6.14 -0.12
N ARG A 39 -7.73 5.19 -0.07
CA ARG A 39 -8.00 4.41 1.13
C ARG A 39 -7.22 3.11 1.08
N TYR A 40 -6.81 2.62 2.23
CA TYR A 40 -6.24 1.29 2.36
C TYR A 40 -6.67 0.63 3.67
N ASP A 41 -6.80 -0.70 3.67
CA ASP A 41 -7.01 -1.45 4.89
C ASP A 41 -5.68 -1.61 5.63
N ASP A 42 -5.52 -0.88 6.74
CA ASP A 42 -4.29 -0.85 7.51
C ASP A 42 -3.98 -2.18 8.22
N GLN A 43 -4.94 -3.10 8.35
CA GLN A 43 -4.75 -4.43 8.95
C GLN A 43 -4.46 -5.51 7.91
N ALA A 44 -4.54 -5.21 6.61
CA ALA A 44 -4.32 -6.22 5.59
C ALA A 44 -2.87 -6.73 5.64
N TRP A 45 -2.70 -8.05 5.57
CA TRP A 45 -1.40 -8.71 5.53
C TRP A 45 -1.18 -9.36 4.18
N ASN A 46 0.01 -9.21 3.63
CA ASN A 46 0.38 -9.90 2.41
C ASN A 46 1.89 -10.14 2.32
N VAL A 47 2.32 -10.97 1.38
CA VAL A 47 3.72 -11.32 1.19
C VAL A 47 4.44 -10.23 0.41
N CYS A 48 5.66 -9.89 0.83
CA CYS A 48 6.58 -9.08 0.04
C CYS A 48 7.33 -9.97 -0.94
N THR A 49 7.17 -9.76 -2.25
CA THR A 49 7.80 -10.58 -3.30
C THR A 49 9.32 -10.43 -3.37
N LYS A 50 9.90 -9.39 -2.75
CA LYS A 50 11.35 -9.17 -2.71
C LYS A 50 12.09 -10.03 -1.68
N ASN A 51 11.47 -10.30 -0.54
CA ASN A 51 12.12 -11.01 0.58
C ASN A 51 11.30 -12.17 1.16
N GLY A 52 10.12 -12.44 0.60
CA GLY A 52 9.24 -13.53 1.02
C GLY A 52 8.54 -13.32 2.37
N LEU A 53 8.77 -12.19 3.05
CA LEU A 53 8.21 -11.95 4.38
C LEU A 53 6.77 -11.42 4.31
N LYS A 54 5.92 -11.88 5.22
CA LYS A 54 4.59 -11.27 5.43
C LYS A 54 4.76 -9.86 6.01
N LYS A 55 4.11 -8.90 5.37
CA LYS A 55 4.10 -7.49 5.76
C LYS A 55 2.65 -6.99 5.83
N ARG A 56 2.34 -6.27 6.90
CA ARG A 56 1.13 -5.48 7.06
C ARG A 56 1.15 -4.26 6.12
N SER A 57 0.01 -3.94 5.54
CA SER A 57 -0.19 -2.87 4.56
C SER A 57 0.28 -1.51 5.05
N GLY A 58 0.07 -1.19 6.33
CA GLY A 58 0.48 0.07 6.97
C GLY A 58 1.95 0.15 7.38
N MET A 59 2.78 -0.87 7.13
CA MET A 59 4.21 -0.78 7.40
C MET A 59 4.94 0.08 6.38
N ASN A 60 5.94 0.82 6.85
CA ASN A 60 6.88 1.52 5.97
C ASN A 60 7.85 0.53 5.30
N CYS A 61 8.11 0.75 4.02
CA CYS A 61 9.00 -0.05 3.18
C CYS A 61 10.19 0.81 2.73
N MET A 62 11.42 0.34 3.01
CA MET A 62 12.64 1.00 2.56
C MET A 62 12.91 0.81 1.06
N GLN A 63 12.43 -0.30 0.50
CA GLN A 63 12.53 -0.63 -0.92
C GLN A 63 11.22 -0.32 -1.66
N TYR A 64 10.54 0.74 -1.22
CA TYR A 64 9.23 1.14 -1.72
C TYR A 64 9.31 1.58 -3.18
N GLU A 65 8.39 1.07 -3.99
CA GLU A 65 8.11 1.58 -5.33
C GLU A 65 6.59 1.62 -5.51
N CYS A 66 6.07 2.79 -5.89
CA CYS A 66 4.63 3.03 -5.99
C CYS A 66 3.99 2.16 -7.09
N LYS A 67 2.81 1.59 -6.82
CA LYS A 67 2.00 0.85 -7.81
C LYS A 67 0.72 1.55 -8.24
N VAL A 68 0.43 2.73 -7.71
CA VAL A 68 -0.77 3.55 -7.97
C VAL A 68 -0.43 4.92 -8.51
#